data_AF-A0A1G1A945-F1
#
_entry.id   AF-A0A1G1A945-F1
#
_cell.length_a   1.000
_cell.length_b   1.000
_cell.length_c   1.000
_cell.angle_alpha   90.00
_cell.angle_beta   90.00
_cell.angle_gamma   90.00
#
_symmetry.space_group_name_H-M   'P 1'
#
loop_
_entity.id
_entity.type
_entity.pdbx_description
1 polymer ?
#
loop_
_entity_poly.entity_id
_entity_poly.type
_entity_poly.pdbx_seq_one_letter_code
_entity_poly.pdbx_strand_id
1 'polypeptide(L)'
;MKFRCPYCRQEFGPDPQVFCPHCRKTMQVPDSIRHLPALQRLKAKERIARAAERQRQAMGGFRFAPGRHPVTLVAVVFAMLMVGGMLVSSINKPERHGTTRASPTLRTFDELTALRIAVERFRRDCGRYPHNREGLLALVRDPGLPGWRGPYVNLVKPDAWRTHYRYQRTGDTVTIFSCGPDGKAGNADDIRAPDPEPDEVDADLHEPAPDPSEPETTPRDEPGILPPVRIGI
;
A
#
# COMPACT_ATOMS: atom_id res chain seq x y z
N MET A 1 11.12 -41.83 3.74
CA MET A 1 10.33 -40.60 3.92
C MET A 1 9.30 -40.59 2.80
N LYS A 2 8.01 -40.31 3.08
CA LYS A 2 7.01 -40.15 2.02
C LYS A 2 6.99 -38.69 1.58
N PHE A 3 6.99 -38.45 0.28
CA PHE A 3 6.91 -37.10 -0.27
C PHE A 3 5.46 -36.81 -0.68
N ARG A 4 4.99 -35.60 -0.40
CA ARG A 4 3.66 -35.14 -0.78
C ARG A 4 3.77 -34.08 -1.86
N CYS A 5 3.09 -34.28 -2.98
CA CYS A 5 3.10 -33.30 -4.06
C CYS A 5 2.34 -32.02 -3.64
N PRO A 6 2.92 -30.81 -3.79
CA PRO A 6 2.23 -29.56 -3.44
C PRO A 6 1.03 -29.26 -4.35
N TYR A 7 0.99 -29.84 -5.56
CA TYR A 7 -0.08 -29.62 -6.52
C TYR A 7 -1.24 -30.60 -6.35
N CYS A 8 -0.98 -31.91 -6.38
CA CYS A 8 -2.05 -32.94 -6.32
C CYS A 8 -2.26 -33.54 -4.93
N ARG A 9 -1.44 -33.19 -3.93
CA ARG A 9 -1.52 -33.69 -2.55
C ARG A 9 -1.41 -35.22 -2.37
N GLN A 10 -1.16 -35.98 -3.43
CA GLN A 10 -0.85 -37.40 -3.34
C GLN A 10 0.51 -37.64 -2.69
N GLU A 11 0.57 -38.70 -1.89
CA GLU A 11 1.81 -39.24 -1.34
C GLU A 11 2.42 -40.24 -2.33
N PHE A 12 3.74 -40.17 -2.51
CA PHE A 12 4.47 -41.10 -3.37
C PHE A 12 5.71 -41.66 -2.65
N GLY A 13 6.32 -42.66 -3.31
CA GLY A 13 7.39 -43.49 -2.80
C GLY A 13 8.67 -42.75 -2.36
N PRO A 14 9.67 -43.49 -1.85
CA PRO A 14 10.84 -42.92 -1.19
C PRO A 14 11.84 -42.24 -2.13
N ASP A 15 11.74 -42.46 -3.44
CA ASP A 15 12.69 -41.91 -4.41
C ASP A 15 12.23 -40.53 -4.94
N PRO A 16 13.07 -39.50 -4.83
CA PRO A 16 12.74 -38.16 -5.31
C PRO A 16 12.77 -38.13 -6.84
N GLN A 17 11.59 -38.19 -7.46
CA GLN A 17 11.44 -38.00 -8.90
C GLN A 17 11.30 -36.50 -9.23
N VAL A 18 11.86 -36.10 -10.37
CA VAL A 18 11.80 -34.70 -10.88
C VAL A 18 10.36 -34.29 -11.21
N PHE A 19 9.52 -35.28 -11.54
CA PHE A 19 8.11 -35.13 -11.86
C PHE A 19 7.25 -35.93 -10.89
N CYS A 20 6.05 -35.42 -10.59
CA CYS A 20 5.06 -36.21 -9.87
C CYS A 20 4.44 -37.27 -10.80
N PRO A 21 4.36 -38.55 -10.40
CA PRO A 21 3.75 -39.61 -11.23
C PRO A 21 2.25 -39.39 -11.46
N HIS A 22 1.58 -38.59 -10.63
CA HIS A 22 0.14 -38.38 -10.72
C HIS A 22 -0.26 -37.11 -11.49
N CYS A 23 0.51 -36.02 -11.38
CA CYS A 23 0.15 -34.75 -12.04
C CYS A 23 1.18 -34.25 -13.05
N ARG A 24 2.31 -34.96 -13.22
CA ARG A 24 3.45 -34.64 -14.10
C ARG A 24 4.06 -33.24 -13.94
N LYS A 25 3.62 -32.44 -12.96
CA LYS A 25 4.23 -31.14 -12.67
C LYS A 25 5.62 -31.33 -12.08
N THR A 26 6.56 -30.51 -12.54
CA THR A 26 7.93 -30.44 -12.06
C THR A 26 7.95 -29.89 -10.64
N MET A 27 8.69 -30.57 -9.76
CA MET A 27 8.86 -30.15 -8.38
C MET A 27 10.30 -29.65 -8.20
N GLN A 28 10.47 -28.35 -7.96
CA GLN A 28 11.77 -27.80 -7.57
C GLN A 28 12.01 -28.13 -6.09
N VAL A 29 12.76 -29.20 -5.82
CA VAL A 29 13.32 -29.44 -4.49
C VAL A 29 14.68 -28.74 -4.43
N PRO A 30 14.86 -27.73 -3.54
CA PRO A 30 16.14 -27.04 -3.40
C PRO A 30 17.27 -28.03 -3.07
N ASP A 31 18.40 -27.92 -3.74
CA ASP A 31 19.54 -28.84 -3.57
C ASP A 31 20.09 -28.87 -2.14
N SER A 32 19.84 -27.82 -1.36
CA SER A 32 20.17 -27.72 0.06
C SER A 32 19.52 -28.81 0.93
N ILE A 33 18.42 -29.43 0.46
CA ILE A 33 17.71 -30.50 1.17
C ILE A 33 18.14 -31.89 0.67
N ARG A 34 18.75 -31.98 -0.52
CA ARG A 34 18.97 -33.23 -1.26
C ARG A 34 20.12 -34.08 -0.70
N HIS A 35 21.11 -33.45 -0.06
CA HIS A 35 22.37 -34.12 0.28
C HIS A 35 22.81 -34.02 1.75
N LEU A 36 21.94 -33.68 2.69
CA LEU A 36 22.35 -33.65 4.11
C LEU A 36 22.39 -35.08 4.69
N PRO A 37 23.59 -35.67 4.95
CA PRO A 37 23.68 -36.97 5.61
C PRO A 37 22.99 -36.89 6.98
N ALA A 38 22.32 -37.98 7.38
CA ALA A 38 21.47 -38.02 8.57
C ALA A 38 22.16 -37.48 9.84
N LEU A 39 23.46 -37.73 9.97
CA LEU A 39 24.30 -37.23 11.06
C LEU A 39 24.40 -35.70 11.12
N GLN A 40 24.47 -35.02 9.98
CA GLN A 40 24.51 -33.54 9.95
C GLN A 40 23.16 -32.94 10.37
N ARG A 41 22.04 -33.62 10.05
CA ARG A 41 20.69 -33.20 10.48
C ARG A 41 20.51 -33.32 12.00
N LEU A 42 21.06 -34.36 12.61
CA LEU A 42 21.03 -34.56 14.06
C LEU A 42 21.87 -33.50 14.78
N LYS A 43 23.11 -33.27 14.33
CA LYS A 43 23.97 -32.20 14.88
C LYS A 43 23.35 -30.81 14.75
N ALA A 44 22.69 -30.51 13.64
CA ALA A 44 21.98 -29.24 13.46
C ALA A 44 20.81 -29.08 14.44
N LYS A 45 20.02 -30.15 14.65
CA LYS A 45 18.93 -30.15 15.65
C LYS A 45 19.44 -29.92 17.06
N GLU A 46 20.52 -30.60 17.46
CA GLU A 46 21.13 -30.43 18.78
C GLU A 46 21.64 -28.99 19.01
N ARG A 47 22.25 -28.38 17.98
CA ARG A 47 22.71 -26.99 18.05
C ARG A 47 21.54 -26.02 18.26
N ILE A 48 20.43 -26.20 17.53
CA ILE A 48 19.23 -25.37 17.67
C ILE A 48 18.58 -25.57 19.04
N ALA A 49 18.50 -26.81 19.53
CA ALA A 49 17.94 -27.11 20.85
C ALA A 49 18.73 -26.43 21.99
N ARG A 50 20.06 -26.54 21.96
CA ARG A 50 20.94 -25.88 22.96
C ARG A 50 20.87 -24.35 22.88
N ALA A 51 20.75 -23.80 21.67
CA ALA A 51 20.58 -22.35 21.48
C ALA A 51 19.22 -21.86 22.02
N ALA A 52 18.16 -22.63 21.80
CA ALA A 52 16.83 -22.33 22.30
C ALA A 52 16.74 -22.40 23.83
N GLU A 53 17.42 -23.35 24.48
CA GLU A 53 17.50 -23.43 25.94
C GLU A 53 18.21 -22.22 26.57
N ARG A 54 19.31 -21.76 25.96
CA ARG A 54 20.01 -20.54 26.40
C ARG A 54 19.13 -19.30 26.28
N GLN A 55 18.40 -19.18 25.18
CA GLN A 55 17.44 -18.08 24.99
C GLN A 55 16.27 -18.17 25.98
N ARG A 56 15.76 -19.37 26.29
CA ARG A 56 14.72 -19.55 27.32
C ARG A 56 15.21 -19.16 28.71
N GLN A 57 16.47 -19.44 29.05
CA GLN A 57 17.06 -19.01 30.32
C GLN A 57 17.26 -17.49 30.36
N ALA A 58 17.69 -16.87 29.26
CA ALA A 58 17.81 -15.41 29.15
C ALA A 58 16.44 -14.69 29.18
N MET A 59 15.39 -15.32 28.63
CA MET A 59 14.01 -14.81 28.68
C MET A 59 13.24 -15.22 29.95
N GLY A 60 13.83 -16.05 30.82
CA GLY A 60 13.20 -16.54 32.07
C GLY A 60 13.13 -15.52 33.21
N GLY A 61 13.32 -14.23 32.91
CA GLY A 61 13.39 -13.13 33.86
C GLY A 61 12.05 -12.47 34.15
N PHE A 62 11.05 -13.23 34.62
CA PHE A 62 10.04 -12.73 35.57
C PHE A 62 9.29 -13.94 36.15
N ARG A 63 9.92 -14.65 37.10
CA ARG A 63 9.19 -15.60 37.94
C ARG A 63 8.38 -14.80 38.94
N PHE A 64 7.18 -14.40 38.54
CA PHE A 64 6.19 -13.88 39.47
C PHE A 64 5.70 -15.05 40.32
N ALA A 65 6.35 -15.27 41.46
CA ALA A 65 5.81 -16.11 42.50
C ALA A 65 4.98 -15.20 43.41
N PRO A 66 3.63 -15.18 43.30
CA PRO A 66 2.81 -14.42 44.22
C PRO A 66 2.91 -15.10 45.59
N GLY A 67 3.87 -14.66 46.39
CA GLY A 67 3.88 -14.96 47.81
C GLY A 67 2.58 -14.43 48.41
N ARG A 68 1.91 -15.26 49.22
CA ARG A 68 0.63 -14.99 49.90
C ARG A 68 0.75 -13.92 51.00
N HIS A 69 1.51 -12.87 50.77
CA HIS A 69 1.60 -11.75 51.70
C HIS A 69 0.65 -10.63 51.23
N PRO A 70 -0.24 -10.10 52.09
CA PRO A 70 -1.16 -9.04 51.69
C PRO A 70 -0.41 -7.79 51.18
N VAL A 71 0.81 -7.57 51.66
CA VAL A 71 1.69 -6.46 51.26
C VAL A 71 2.12 -6.56 49.79
N THR A 72 2.44 -7.75 49.30
CA THR A 72 2.86 -7.92 47.90
C THR A 72 1.68 -7.75 46.95
N LEU A 73 0.47 -8.15 47.34
CA LEU A 73 -0.74 -7.90 46.54
C LEU A 73 -1.03 -6.40 46.41
N VAL A 74 -0.97 -5.65 47.51
CA VAL A 74 -1.18 -4.20 47.49
C VAL A 74 -0.11 -3.50 46.64
N ALA A 75 1.16 -3.90 46.78
CA ALA A 75 2.26 -3.32 46.00
C ALA A 75 2.08 -3.53 44.48
N VAL A 76 1.61 -4.71 44.07
CA VAL A 76 1.41 -5.05 42.65
C VAL A 76 0.22 -4.30 42.05
N VAL A 77 -0.88 -4.18 42.80
CA VAL A 77 -2.05 -3.38 42.37
C VAL A 77 -1.67 -1.91 42.23
N PHE A 78 -0.92 -1.36 43.18
CA PHE A 78 -0.45 0.03 43.11
C PHE A 78 0.47 0.27 41.91
N ALA A 79 1.39 -0.66 41.63
CA ALA A 79 2.25 -0.58 40.46
C ALA A 79 1.46 -0.59 39.14
N MET A 80 0.44 -1.44 39.02
CA MET A 80 -0.44 -1.46 37.84
C MET A 80 -1.20 -0.14 37.66
N LEU A 81 -1.74 0.43 38.74
CA LEU A 81 -2.47 1.70 38.69
C LEU A 81 -1.56 2.86 38.30
N MET A 82 -0.34 2.89 38.81
CA MET A 82 0.62 3.95 38.50
C MET A 82 1.05 3.89 37.02
N VAL A 83 1.41 2.71 36.52
CA VAL A 83 1.79 2.51 35.11
C VAL A 83 0.59 2.75 34.19
N GLY A 84 -0.58 2.23 34.53
CA GLY A 84 -1.82 2.46 33.78
C GLY A 84 -2.21 3.93 33.72
N GLY A 85 -2.13 4.64 34.84
CA GLY A 85 -2.38 6.08 34.92
C GLY A 85 -1.41 6.90 34.06
N MET A 86 -0.12 6.55 34.05
CA MET A 86 0.86 7.20 33.17
C MET A 86 0.60 6.93 31.69
N LEU A 87 0.14 5.72 31.33
CA LEU A 87 -0.21 5.39 29.94
C LEU A 87 -1.42 6.21 29.48
N VAL A 88 -2.51 6.23 30.26
CA VAL A 88 -3.72 6.99 29.93
C VAL A 88 -3.42 8.49 29.82
N SER A 89 -2.58 9.04 30.69
CA SER A 89 -2.14 10.44 30.61
C SER A 89 -1.29 10.74 29.36
N SER A 90 -0.54 9.75 28.87
CA SER A 90 0.28 9.90 27.65
C SER A 90 -0.54 9.89 26.37
N ILE A 91 -1.64 9.14 26.32
CA ILE A 91 -2.50 9.01 25.12
C ILE A 91 -3.30 10.29 24.87
N ASN A 92 -3.55 11.10 25.89
CA ASN A 92 -4.21 12.41 25.75
C ASN A 92 -3.28 13.53 25.25
N LYS A 93 -2.00 13.25 24.96
CA LYS A 93 -1.18 14.20 24.21
C LYS A 93 -1.57 14.05 22.74
N PRO A 94 -2.04 15.11 22.05
CA PRO A 94 -2.26 15.03 20.61
C PRO A 94 -0.93 14.62 20.01
N GLU A 95 -0.88 13.39 19.50
CA GLU A 95 0.32 12.83 18.91
C GLU A 95 0.72 13.77 17.78
N ARG A 96 1.74 14.60 18.06
CA ARG A 96 2.47 15.33 17.03
C ARG A 96 3.22 14.25 16.27
N HIS A 97 2.49 13.57 15.39
CA HIS A 97 3.05 12.61 14.47
C HIS A 97 4.19 13.34 13.77
N GLY A 98 5.40 12.97 14.15
CA GLY A 98 6.64 13.27 13.44
C GLY A 98 6.59 12.53 12.12
N THR A 99 5.63 12.94 11.29
CA THR A 99 5.66 12.86 9.86
C THR A 99 7.10 13.13 9.46
N THR A 100 7.72 12.14 8.81
CA THR A 100 8.97 12.24 8.08
C THR A 100 9.15 13.67 7.56
N ARG A 101 10.35 14.25 7.67
CA ARG A 101 10.67 15.64 7.27
C ARG A 101 10.49 15.91 5.76
N ALA A 102 9.41 15.44 5.13
CA ALA A 102 8.85 16.03 3.93
C ALA A 102 8.71 17.53 4.19
N SER A 103 9.26 18.33 3.27
CA SER A 103 9.28 19.77 3.38
C SER A 103 7.84 20.30 3.57
N PRO A 104 7.64 21.38 4.35
CA PRO A 104 6.34 22.03 4.47
C PRO A 104 5.67 22.30 3.11
N THR A 105 6.48 22.65 2.12
CA THR A 105 6.09 22.85 0.73
C THR A 105 5.54 21.59 0.08
N LEU A 106 6.23 20.45 0.20
CA LEU A 106 5.80 19.17 -0.40
C LEU A 106 4.48 18.70 0.21
N ARG A 107 4.33 18.81 1.53
CA ARG A 107 3.05 18.44 2.19
C ARG A 107 1.89 19.30 1.71
N THR A 108 2.15 20.59 1.57
CA THR A 108 1.13 21.55 1.10
C THR A 108 0.76 21.27 -0.36
N PHE A 109 1.74 20.88 -1.18
CA PHE A 109 1.55 20.48 -2.57
C PHE A 109 0.71 19.20 -2.69
N ASP A 110 1.00 18.17 -1.90
CA ASP A 110 0.23 16.92 -1.89
C ASP A 110 -1.24 17.17 -1.50
N GLU A 111 -1.47 17.99 -0.47
CA GLU A 111 -2.81 18.36 -0.03
C GLU A 111 -3.56 19.19 -1.09
N LEU A 112 -2.89 20.14 -1.74
CA LEU A 112 -3.46 20.91 -2.86
C LEU A 112 -3.87 20.01 -4.01
N THR A 113 -3.07 18.99 -4.31
CA THR A 113 -3.35 17.99 -5.34
C THR A 113 -4.59 17.17 -4.97
N ALA A 114 -4.69 16.71 -3.72
CA ALA A 114 -5.87 16.01 -3.22
C ALA A 114 -7.14 16.89 -3.28
N LEU A 115 -7.04 18.17 -2.91
CA LEU A 115 -8.14 19.13 -3.03
C LEU A 115 -8.56 19.34 -4.49
N ARG A 116 -7.61 19.43 -5.42
CA ARG A 116 -7.91 19.56 -6.86
C ARG A 116 -8.69 18.35 -7.38
N ILE A 117 -8.23 17.14 -7.05
CA ILE A 117 -8.92 15.89 -7.42
C ILE A 117 -10.33 15.85 -6.84
N ALA A 118 -10.51 16.26 -5.58
CA ALA A 118 -11.81 16.33 -4.94
C ALA A 118 -12.77 17.30 -5.64
N VAL A 119 -12.28 18.47 -6.05
CA VAL A 119 -13.06 19.46 -6.82
C VAL A 119 -13.46 18.91 -8.20
N GLU A 120 -12.57 18.19 -8.87
CA GLU A 120 -12.88 17.57 -10.15
C GLU A 120 -13.93 16.46 -10.01
N ARG A 121 -13.83 15.67 -8.94
CA ARG A 121 -14.83 14.66 -8.61
C ARG A 121 -16.19 15.29 -8.29
N PHE A 122 -16.21 16.42 -7.58
CA PHE A 122 -17.42 17.20 -7.34
C PHE A 122 -18.05 17.66 -8.67
N ARG A 123 -17.25 18.17 -9.62
CA ARG A 123 -17.75 18.54 -10.95
C ARG A 123 -18.34 17.35 -11.69
N ARG A 124 -17.69 16.19 -11.64
CA ARG A 124 -18.18 14.96 -12.30
C ARG A 124 -19.53 14.52 -11.76
N ASP A 125 -19.74 14.62 -10.45
CA ASP A 125 -20.96 14.15 -9.80
C ASP A 125 -22.10 15.19 -9.83
N CYS A 126 -21.79 16.48 -9.62
CA CYS A 126 -22.78 17.57 -9.53
C CYS A 126 -22.92 18.39 -10.83
N GLY A 127 -22.08 18.14 -11.84
CA GLY A 127 -22.08 18.85 -13.13
C GLY A 127 -21.51 20.27 -13.10
N ARG A 128 -21.12 20.80 -11.93
CA ARG A 128 -20.54 22.14 -11.77
C ARG A 128 -19.44 22.14 -10.71
N TYR A 129 -18.51 23.10 -10.80
CA TYR A 129 -17.61 23.39 -9.68
C TYR A 129 -18.34 24.13 -8.55
N PRO A 130 -17.84 24.05 -7.29
CA PRO A 130 -18.35 24.87 -6.19
C PRO A 130 -18.33 26.37 -6.53
N HIS A 131 -19.25 27.17 -6.00
CA HIS A 131 -19.18 28.63 -6.17
C HIS A 131 -18.13 29.25 -5.24
N ASN A 132 -17.63 30.44 -5.55
CA ASN A 132 -16.71 31.18 -4.66
C ASN A 132 -17.29 31.42 -3.24
N ARG A 133 -18.62 31.47 -3.10
CA ARG A 133 -19.30 31.58 -1.79
C ARG A 133 -19.32 30.27 -1.01
N GLU A 134 -19.42 29.14 -1.70
CA GLU A 134 -19.43 27.80 -1.12
C GLU A 134 -18.00 27.33 -0.81
N GLY A 135 -17.07 27.63 -1.73
CA GLY A 135 -15.64 27.36 -1.62
C GLY A 135 -15.33 25.87 -1.42
N LEU A 136 -14.24 25.60 -0.69
CA LEU A 136 -13.81 24.25 -0.35
C LEU A 136 -14.74 23.57 0.67
N LEU A 137 -15.64 24.30 1.33
CA LEU A 137 -16.59 23.72 2.28
C LEU A 137 -17.64 22.83 1.60
N ALA A 138 -17.96 23.09 0.33
CA ALA A 138 -18.84 22.22 -0.47
C ALA A 138 -18.28 20.80 -0.69
N LEU A 139 -16.97 20.62 -0.49
CA LEU A 139 -16.33 19.30 -0.56
C LEU A 139 -16.56 18.47 0.70
N VAL A 140 -16.80 19.12 1.84
CA VAL A 140 -16.97 18.46 3.14
C VAL A 140 -18.45 18.33 3.49
N ARG A 141 -19.23 19.39 3.24
CA ARG A 141 -20.65 19.47 3.56
C ARG A 141 -21.45 19.63 2.28
N ASP A 142 -22.53 18.87 2.19
CA ASP A 142 -23.48 18.98 1.09
C ASP A 142 -24.02 20.41 0.97
N PRO A 143 -23.83 21.09 -0.18
CA PRO A 143 -24.40 22.40 -0.45
C PRO A 143 -25.91 22.36 -0.80
N GLY A 144 -26.54 21.18 -0.77
CA GLY A 144 -27.94 20.97 -1.16
C GLY A 144 -28.10 20.72 -2.66
N LEU A 145 -27.11 20.09 -3.30
CA LEU A 145 -27.10 19.86 -4.74
C LEU A 145 -27.55 18.45 -5.10
N PRO A 146 -28.39 18.30 -6.15
CA PRO A 146 -28.72 16.99 -6.68
C PRO A 146 -27.45 16.36 -7.29
N GLY A 147 -27.12 15.14 -6.85
CA GLY A 147 -25.94 14.41 -7.32
C GLY A 147 -24.73 14.46 -6.39
N TRP A 148 -24.78 15.17 -5.26
CA TRP A 148 -23.71 15.11 -4.26
C TRP A 148 -23.62 13.70 -3.64
N ARG A 149 -22.48 13.03 -3.78
CA ARG A 149 -22.29 11.61 -3.41
C ARG A 149 -21.57 11.38 -2.08
N GLY A 150 -21.41 12.41 -1.27
CA GLY A 150 -20.71 12.33 0.01
C GLY A 150 -19.55 13.32 0.11
N PRO A 151 -18.92 13.39 1.29
CA PRO A 151 -17.76 14.24 1.49
C PRO A 151 -16.63 13.77 0.59
N TYR A 152 -16.22 14.62 -0.34
CA TYR A 152 -15.06 14.39 -1.21
C TYR A 152 -13.75 14.52 -0.44
N VAL A 153 -13.78 15.25 0.68
CA VAL A 153 -12.68 15.43 1.63
C VAL A 153 -13.24 15.32 3.04
N ASN A 154 -12.55 14.59 3.93
CA ASN A 154 -12.99 14.41 5.32
C ASN A 154 -12.97 15.73 6.11
N LEU A 155 -11.90 16.50 5.94
CA LEU A 155 -11.70 17.80 6.56
C LEU A 155 -10.69 18.57 5.72
N VAL A 156 -11.00 19.83 5.42
CA VAL A 156 -10.00 20.74 4.83
C VAL A 156 -9.05 21.15 5.95
N LYS A 157 -7.86 20.55 5.97
CA LYS A 157 -6.79 20.95 6.90
C LYS A 157 -6.19 22.27 6.42
N PRO A 158 -5.70 23.13 7.33
CA PRO A 158 -4.89 24.27 6.90
C PRO A 158 -3.55 23.77 6.37
N ASP A 159 -2.86 24.62 5.61
CA ASP A 159 -1.53 24.30 5.08
C ASP A 159 -0.47 24.14 6.19
N ALA A 160 0.76 23.85 5.79
CA ALA A 160 1.87 23.64 6.72
C ALA A 160 2.19 24.87 7.59
N TRP A 161 1.75 26.07 7.18
CA TRP A 161 1.91 27.35 7.90
C TRP A 161 0.64 27.77 8.64
N ARG A 162 -0.37 26.90 8.72
CA ARG A 162 -1.67 27.12 9.38
C ARG A 162 -2.53 28.18 8.67
N THR A 163 -2.27 28.45 7.41
CA THR A 163 -3.08 29.33 6.57
C THR A 163 -4.12 28.50 5.81
N HIS A 164 -5.30 29.09 5.61
CA HIS A 164 -6.36 28.42 4.85
C HIS A 164 -6.08 28.53 3.35
N TYR A 165 -6.35 27.47 2.62
CA TYR A 165 -6.28 27.48 1.16
C TYR A 165 -7.24 28.49 0.55
N ARG A 166 -6.79 29.20 -0.49
CA ARG A 166 -7.63 30.10 -1.27
C ARG A 166 -8.22 29.36 -2.46
N TYR A 167 -9.51 29.56 -2.64
CA TYR A 167 -10.29 29.03 -3.76
C TYR A 167 -10.79 30.19 -4.60
N GLN A 168 -10.53 30.14 -5.90
CA GLN A 168 -11.04 31.11 -6.85
C GLN A 168 -11.55 30.39 -8.10
N ARG A 169 -12.80 30.64 -8.45
CA ARG A 169 -13.43 30.19 -9.69
C ARG A 169 -13.65 31.37 -10.63
N THR A 170 -13.16 31.24 -11.86
CA THR A 170 -13.35 32.16 -12.97
C THR A 170 -13.92 31.39 -14.15
N GLY A 171 -15.23 31.49 -14.38
CA GLY A 171 -15.92 30.66 -15.39
C GLY A 171 -15.81 29.18 -15.05
N ASP A 172 -15.23 28.42 -15.98
CA ASP A 172 -14.96 26.98 -15.85
C ASP A 172 -13.56 26.67 -15.31
N THR A 173 -12.73 27.69 -15.07
CA THR A 173 -11.41 27.50 -14.48
C THR A 173 -11.50 27.67 -12.97
N VAL A 174 -10.97 26.69 -12.23
CA VAL A 174 -10.81 26.74 -10.79
C VAL A 174 -9.32 26.78 -10.44
N THR A 175 -8.93 27.73 -9.62
CA THR A 175 -7.59 27.85 -9.06
C THR A 175 -7.65 27.67 -7.55
N ILE A 176 -6.82 26.76 -7.05
CA ILE A 176 -6.65 26.49 -5.61
C ILE A 176 -5.17 26.67 -5.30
N PHE A 177 -4.86 27.49 -4.32
CA PHE A 177 -3.48 27.81 -3.95
C PHE A 177 -3.33 28.06 -2.44
N SER A 178 -2.12 27.85 -1.94
CA SER A 178 -1.69 28.25 -0.59
C SER A 178 -0.84 29.51 -0.69
N CYS A 179 -1.01 30.43 0.26
CA CYS A 179 -0.22 31.65 0.38
C CYS A 179 1.19 31.41 0.98
N GLY A 180 1.61 30.15 1.11
CA GLY A 180 2.98 29.83 1.53
C GLY A 180 3.34 30.34 2.93
N PRO A 181 4.65 30.52 3.19
CA PRO A 181 5.17 30.98 4.47
C PRO A 181 4.75 32.39 4.87
N ASP A 182 4.51 33.29 3.92
CA ASP A 182 4.26 34.71 4.20
C ASP A 182 2.78 35.04 4.46
N GLY A 183 1.87 34.13 4.07
CA GLY A 183 0.42 34.26 4.25
C GLY A 183 -0.25 35.31 3.35
N LYS A 184 0.45 35.83 2.33
CA LYS A 184 -0.04 36.86 1.40
C LYS A 184 -0.18 36.29 0.00
N ALA A 185 -1.40 36.35 -0.53
CA ALA A 185 -1.68 35.95 -1.90
C ALA A 185 -1.02 36.91 -2.91
N GLY A 186 -0.52 36.36 -4.02
CA GLY A 186 0.02 37.12 -5.15
C GLY A 186 1.55 37.23 -5.18
N ASN A 187 2.24 36.53 -4.28
CA ASN A 187 3.69 36.51 -4.19
C ASN A 187 4.28 35.25 -4.85
N ALA A 188 5.60 35.24 -5.05
CA ALA A 188 6.29 34.14 -5.72
C ALA A 188 6.36 32.83 -4.89
N ASP A 189 5.98 32.89 -3.62
CA ASP A 189 5.90 31.76 -2.70
C ASP A 189 4.53 31.08 -2.67
N ASP A 190 3.56 31.58 -3.45
CA ASP A 190 2.27 30.92 -3.63
C ASP A 190 2.45 29.52 -4.24
N ILE A 191 2.00 28.50 -3.52
CA ILE A 191 2.06 27.11 -3.98
C ILE A 191 0.74 26.78 -4.65
N ARG A 192 0.79 26.32 -5.90
CA ARG A 192 -0.36 25.87 -6.68
C ARG A 192 -0.25 24.37 -6.95
N ALA A 193 -1.39 23.69 -6.97
CA ALA A 193 -1.43 22.36 -7.57
C ALA A 193 -1.06 22.49 -9.05
N PRO A 194 -0.29 21.54 -9.62
CA PRO A 194 -0.16 21.46 -11.06
C PRO A 194 -1.59 21.32 -11.60
N ASP A 195 -1.89 22.07 -12.67
CA ASP A 195 -3.03 21.68 -13.46
C ASP A 195 -2.75 20.25 -13.92
N PRO A 196 -3.75 19.35 -13.93
CA PRO A 196 -3.53 18.07 -14.59
C PRO A 196 -3.03 18.46 -15.97
N GLU A 197 -1.79 18.05 -16.30
CA GLU A 197 -1.43 18.09 -17.70
C GLU A 197 -2.57 17.36 -18.42
N PRO A 198 -2.98 17.80 -19.60
CA PRO A 198 -3.82 16.97 -20.43
C PRO A 198 -2.98 15.73 -20.74
N ASP A 199 -2.98 14.79 -19.79
CA ASP A 199 -2.34 13.52 -19.88
C ASP A 199 -2.86 12.92 -21.19
N GLU A 200 -1.96 12.24 -21.86
CA GLU A 200 -2.10 11.56 -23.13
C GLU A 200 -3.14 10.41 -23.07
N VAL A 201 -4.32 10.65 -22.50
CA VAL A 201 -5.37 9.65 -22.21
C VAL A 201 -6.25 9.36 -23.44
N ASP A 202 -5.98 9.99 -24.59
CA ASP A 202 -6.72 9.75 -25.83
C ASP A 202 -5.90 8.96 -26.88
N ALA A 203 -4.65 8.58 -26.61
CA ALA A 203 -3.85 7.82 -27.58
C ALA A 203 -4.24 6.34 -27.71
N ASP A 204 -4.85 5.75 -26.68
CA ASP A 204 -5.24 4.32 -26.66
C ASP A 204 -6.75 4.08 -26.88
N LEU A 205 -7.58 5.13 -26.98
CA LEU A 205 -9.03 5.01 -27.22
C LEU A 205 -9.47 5.44 -28.63
N HIS A 206 -8.55 5.96 -29.44
CA HIS A 206 -8.77 6.13 -30.88
C HIS A 206 -7.94 5.11 -31.66
N GLU A 207 -8.30 3.83 -31.55
CA GLU A 207 -8.19 3.01 -32.75
C GLU A 207 -9.11 3.68 -33.78
N PRO A 208 -8.59 4.25 -34.88
CA PRO A 208 -9.46 4.63 -35.98
C PRO A 208 -10.21 3.36 -36.38
N ALA A 209 -11.54 3.45 -36.52
CA ALA A 209 -12.32 2.35 -37.05
C ALA A 209 -11.62 1.84 -38.33
N PRO A 210 -11.44 0.52 -38.50
CA PRO A 210 -10.80 -0.01 -39.69
C PRO A 210 -11.54 0.52 -40.91
N ASP A 211 -10.78 1.13 -41.83
CA ASP A 211 -11.28 1.67 -43.07
C ASP A 211 -12.05 0.56 -43.81
N PRO A 212 -13.35 0.74 -44.15
CA PRO A 212 -14.13 -0.27 -44.86
C PRO A 212 -13.61 -0.58 -46.27
N SER A 213 -12.51 0.05 -46.71
CA SER A 213 -11.89 -0.19 -48.01
C SER A 213 -10.67 -1.13 -48.02
N GLU A 214 -10.21 -1.66 -46.88
CA GLU A 214 -9.14 -2.67 -46.88
C GLU A 214 -9.69 -4.09 -47.15
N PRO A 215 -9.28 -4.76 -48.24
CA PRO A 215 -9.71 -6.13 -48.50
C PRO A 215 -8.99 -7.11 -47.58
N GLU A 216 -9.76 -7.95 -46.87
CA GLU A 216 -9.27 -9.14 -46.16
C GLU A 216 -8.33 -9.95 -47.05
N THR A 217 -7.03 -9.89 -46.77
CA THR A 217 -6.05 -10.80 -47.37
C THR A 217 -5.98 -12.02 -46.49
N THR A 218 -6.81 -13.00 -46.83
CA THR A 218 -6.75 -14.38 -46.36
C THR A 218 -5.30 -14.91 -46.40
N PRO A 219 -4.76 -15.51 -45.32
CA PRO A 219 -3.50 -16.21 -45.38
C PRO A 219 -3.67 -17.43 -46.29
N ARG A 220 -3.05 -17.41 -47.46
CA ARG A 220 -2.97 -18.57 -48.36
C ARG A 220 -2.08 -19.63 -47.71
N ASP A 221 -2.61 -20.83 -47.57
CA ASP A 221 -1.87 -22.07 -47.38
C ASP A 221 -0.65 -22.11 -48.31
N GLU A 222 0.55 -22.15 -47.74
CA GLU A 222 1.77 -22.57 -48.45
C GLU A 222 2.18 -23.96 -47.95
N PRO A 223 2.14 -25.01 -48.80
CA PRO A 223 2.49 -26.36 -48.38
C PRO A 223 4.02 -26.54 -48.29
N GLY A 224 4.45 -26.82 -47.06
CA GLY A 224 5.59 -27.65 -46.66
C GLY A 224 6.76 -27.84 -47.63
N ILE A 225 7.89 -27.21 -47.31
CA ILE A 225 9.22 -27.70 -47.67
C ILE A 225 10.05 -27.82 -46.38
N LEU A 226 10.25 -29.06 -45.92
CA LEU A 226 11.16 -29.42 -44.83
C LEU A 226 12.62 -29.27 -45.30
N PRO A 227 13.51 -28.58 -44.56
CA PRO A 227 14.95 -28.68 -44.77
C PRO A 227 15.52 -29.99 -44.15
N PRO A 228 16.57 -30.59 -44.75
CA PRO A 228 17.05 -31.90 -44.36
C PRO A 228 17.75 -31.91 -42.99
N VAL A 229 17.39 -32.92 -42.19
CA VAL A 229 18.03 -33.27 -40.92
C VAL A 229 19.48 -33.71 -41.17
N ARG A 230 20.44 -32.93 -40.67
CA ARG A 230 21.84 -33.39 -40.54
C ARG A 230 21.98 -34.18 -39.24
N ILE A 231 22.11 -35.49 -39.36
CA ILE A 231 22.57 -36.38 -38.30
C ILE A 231 24.10 -36.33 -38.32
N GLY A 232 24.71 -35.75 -37.30
CA GLY A 232 26.14 -35.79 -37.03
C GLY A 232 26.43 -36.81 -35.93
N ILE A 233 27.40 -37.67 -36.20
CA ILE A 233 27.94 -38.79 -35.40
C ILE A 233 28.69 -38.26 -34.17
#